data_AF-A0A2W1MIE9-F1
#
_entry.id   AF-A0A2W1MIE9-F1
#
_cell.length_a   1.000
_cell.length_b   1.000
_cell.length_c   1.000
_cell.angle_alpha   90.00
_cell.angle_beta   90.00
_cell.angle_gamma   90.00
#
_symmetry.space_group_name_H-M   'P 1'
#
loop_
_entity.id
_entity.type
_entity.pdbx_description
1 polymer ?
#
loop_
_entity_poly.entity_id
_entity_poly.type
_entity_poly.pdbx_seq_one_letter_code
_entity_poly.pdbx_strand_id
1 'polypeptide(L)'
;MLTVNTNIASSFTRRQLSTTDNALGKTLQRLSTGQRINSAKDDAAGLQISNALTSQVRGLNVATRNANDGMSMLQVGEGALQSVTSALQRIRTLGLQAMNGSNSETDRAALNQEAQKLLEEINRVNETTTFGGRKIFSQDSGSQLGKLDERAVLNSLKGFWISEGEQRVFDAYGIKADGATLKITLSNDPSSTTLASVAGTPGAGGKYYNQVLDVNMAYFDGSSLPNGGSNPGQYTDRVLAHEMTHAVMGRAMNFNALPGWFKEGTAEAVQGADERLRGDIAASSIGAVVGAFGGIGSSAGYSASYAAVRYMHAEIKAAGGNGIRDVMQYLAGHANSTLDDALANASRGAFASAADFGTQFSANGAAFIAGMDLTNEDTGAIGGFDADGGDVFTAEDVLPNRGTGTPGSLGFKLEEPKLFDANATGGGVQTSLQVGANAWETIDVGLASFNTGAMALNNVNLIKTPGLAVMDIDDALAYVDRQRAYMGAIQNRLDNTVSNLQNIAENASASRSRITDADFAAESATLASKQILRQAAQSMLVQANQQPQAVLSLLG
;
A
#
# COMPACT_ATOMS: atom_id res chain seq x y z
N MET A 1 84.76 24.51 54.28
CA MET A 1 85.32 23.62 55.32
C MET A 1 85.24 22.18 54.83
N LEU A 2 86.35 21.47 54.76
CA LEU A 2 86.40 20.03 54.48
C LEU A 2 86.03 19.27 55.76
N THR A 3 84.87 18.61 55.77
CA THR A 3 84.41 17.77 56.89
C THR A 3 84.70 16.30 56.59
N VAL A 4 85.43 15.62 57.49
CA VAL A 4 85.94 14.25 57.25
C VAL A 4 84.86 13.17 57.46
N ASN A 5 83.85 13.42 58.29
CA ASN A 5 82.79 12.44 58.59
C ASN A 5 81.64 12.39 57.56
N THR A 6 81.47 13.42 56.73
CA THR A 6 80.39 13.48 55.73
C THR A 6 80.97 13.84 54.37
N ASN A 7 81.13 12.84 53.50
CA ASN A 7 81.59 13.05 52.13
C ASN A 7 80.45 13.59 51.25
N ILE A 8 80.35 14.91 51.18
CA ILE A 8 79.33 15.64 50.40
C ILE A 8 79.46 15.31 48.90
N ALA A 9 80.67 15.15 48.37
CA ALA A 9 80.91 14.83 46.97
C ALA A 9 80.40 13.41 46.62
N SER A 10 80.67 12.41 47.45
CA SER A 10 80.15 11.05 47.26
C SER A 10 78.63 10.98 47.45
N SER A 11 78.06 11.70 48.42
CA SER A 11 76.61 11.79 48.62
C SER A 11 75.90 12.44 47.43
N PHE A 12 76.48 13.51 46.88
CA PHE A 12 75.99 14.16 45.67
C PHE A 12 76.06 13.23 44.46
N THR A 13 77.20 12.56 44.22
CA THR A 13 77.35 11.64 43.09
C THR A 13 76.47 10.39 43.23
N ARG A 14 76.24 9.86 44.44
CA ARG A 14 75.26 8.78 44.68
C ARG A 14 73.84 9.23 44.37
N ARG A 15 73.45 10.44 44.77
CA ARG A 15 72.15 11.02 44.42
C ARG A 15 72.01 11.14 42.90
N GLN A 16 73.05 11.62 42.21
CA GLN A 16 73.07 11.74 40.75
C GLN A 16 73.05 10.39 40.02
N LEU A 17 73.69 9.36 40.57
CA LEU A 17 73.62 8.00 40.06
C LEU A 17 72.20 7.43 40.22
N SER A 18 71.60 7.59 41.40
CA SER A 18 70.21 7.16 41.66
C SER A 18 69.20 7.88 40.76
N THR A 19 69.35 9.18 40.50
CA THR A 19 68.49 9.90 39.54
C THR A 19 68.70 9.38 38.11
N THR A 20 69.94 9.05 37.74
CA THR A 20 70.26 8.50 36.41
C THR A 20 69.70 7.10 36.22
N ASP A 21 69.79 6.22 37.22
CA ASP A 21 69.24 4.87 37.19
C ASP A 21 67.70 4.88 37.11
N ASN A 22 67.04 5.78 37.85
CA ASN A 22 65.59 5.97 37.75
C ASN A 22 65.17 6.48 36.36
N ALA A 23 65.93 7.42 35.78
CA ALA A 23 65.66 7.92 34.43
C ALA A 23 65.90 6.84 33.36
N LEU A 24 66.95 6.04 33.51
CA LEU A 24 67.25 4.91 32.64
C LEU A 24 66.13 3.87 32.69
N GLY A 25 65.63 3.52 33.89
CA GLY A 25 64.50 2.62 34.07
C GLY A 25 63.24 3.13 33.38
N LYS A 26 62.96 4.43 33.45
CA LYS A 26 61.83 5.06 32.76
C LYS A 26 61.95 5.01 31.24
N THR A 27 63.11 5.32 30.68
CA THR A 27 63.34 5.24 29.23
C THR A 27 63.29 3.80 28.73
N LEU A 28 63.85 2.84 29.48
CA LEU A 28 63.73 1.41 29.16
C LEU A 28 62.27 0.95 29.17
N GLN A 29 61.48 1.40 30.15
CA GLN A 29 60.05 1.12 30.19
C GLN A 29 59.33 1.67 28.96
N ARG A 30 59.58 2.93 28.57
CA ARG A 30 58.96 3.56 27.41
C ARG A 30 59.36 2.91 26.09
N LEU A 31 60.63 2.51 25.93
CA LEU A 31 61.09 1.77 24.75
C LEU A 31 60.49 0.37 24.68
N SER A 32 60.32 -0.29 25.84
CA SER A 32 59.73 -1.62 25.93
C SER A 32 58.23 -1.63 25.63
N THR A 33 57.48 -0.64 26.15
CA THR A 33 56.03 -0.54 25.93
C THR A 33 55.66 0.19 24.64
N GLY A 34 56.60 0.94 24.05
CA GLY A 34 56.33 1.89 22.97
C GLY A 34 55.49 3.09 23.41
N GLN A 35 55.20 3.24 24.70
CA GLN A 35 54.34 4.29 25.25
C GLN A 35 55.15 5.27 26.10
N ARG A 36 55.02 6.56 25.82
CA ARG A 36 55.55 7.67 26.61
C ARG A 36 54.84 7.80 27.97
N ILE A 37 53.55 7.49 28.03
CA ILE A 37 52.71 7.53 29.24
C ILE A 37 52.34 6.09 29.62
N ASN A 38 52.96 5.56 30.70
CA ASN A 38 52.71 4.18 31.14
C ASN A 38 51.85 4.13 32.42
N SER A 39 51.85 5.20 33.19
CA SER A 39 51.13 5.29 34.46
C SER A 39 50.63 6.71 34.72
N ALA A 40 49.69 6.86 35.66
CA ALA A 40 49.18 8.18 36.06
C ALA A 40 50.27 9.10 36.63
N LYS A 41 51.40 8.53 37.10
CA LYS A 41 52.57 9.27 37.57
C LYS A 41 53.30 9.98 36.43
N ASP A 42 53.18 9.49 35.19
CA ASP A 42 53.87 10.06 34.04
C ASP A 42 53.17 11.28 33.48
N ASP A 43 51.85 11.21 33.35
CA ASP A 43 50.95 12.30 32.94
C ASP A 43 49.50 11.89 33.24
N ALA A 44 48.92 12.42 34.32
CA ALA A 44 47.56 12.05 34.74
C ALA A 44 46.49 12.52 33.74
N ALA A 45 46.65 13.72 33.17
CA ALA A 45 45.70 14.29 32.21
C ALA A 45 45.81 13.59 30.86
N GLY A 46 47.04 13.35 30.37
CA GLY A 46 47.29 12.59 29.14
C GLY A 46 46.78 11.15 29.24
N LEU A 47 46.97 10.49 30.39
CA LEU A 47 46.40 9.16 30.63
C LEU A 47 44.87 9.19 30.60
N GLN A 48 44.22 10.15 31.25
CA GLN A 48 42.76 10.28 31.24
C GLN A 48 42.20 10.48 29.83
N ILE A 49 42.79 11.38 29.03
CA ILE A 49 42.38 11.63 27.65
C ILE A 49 42.62 10.37 26.80
N SER A 50 43.76 9.70 26.97
CA SER A 50 44.05 8.45 26.24
C SER A 50 43.07 7.33 26.56
N ASN A 51 42.60 7.23 27.81
CA ASN A 51 41.58 6.28 28.22
C ASN A 51 40.21 6.62 27.59
N ALA A 52 39.85 7.91 27.56
CA ALA A 52 38.63 8.37 26.89
C ALA A 52 38.67 8.07 25.39
N LEU A 53 39.76 8.39 24.69
CA LEU A 53 39.96 8.08 23.27
C LEU A 53 39.97 6.57 23.02
N THR A 54 40.54 5.77 23.93
CA THR A 54 40.50 4.30 23.83
C THR A 54 39.08 3.77 23.95
N SER A 55 38.29 4.30 24.90
CA SER A 55 36.88 3.97 25.03
C SER A 55 36.11 4.34 23.76
N GLN A 56 36.33 5.55 23.24
CA GLN A 56 35.69 6.03 22.02
C GLN A 56 36.04 5.16 20.80
N VAL A 57 37.32 4.85 20.57
CA VAL A 57 37.75 3.97 19.47
C VAL A 57 37.10 2.58 19.58
N ARG A 58 37.04 2.01 20.79
CA ARG A 58 36.35 0.73 21.01
C ARG A 58 34.86 0.84 20.70
N GLY A 59 34.21 1.92 21.14
CA GLY A 59 32.80 2.20 20.85
C GLY A 59 32.54 2.32 19.35
N LEU A 60 33.35 3.09 18.62
CA LEU A 60 33.24 3.27 17.17
C LEU A 60 33.45 1.97 16.39
N ASN A 61 34.39 1.11 16.83
CA ASN A 61 34.60 -0.20 16.22
C ASN A 61 33.40 -1.13 16.41
N VAL A 62 32.78 -1.13 17.58
CA VAL A 62 31.54 -1.89 17.84
C VAL A 62 30.39 -1.32 17.02
N ALA A 63 30.24 0.01 16.98
CA ALA A 63 29.24 0.69 16.17
C ALA A 63 29.36 0.35 14.68
N THR A 64 30.59 0.30 14.15
CA THR A 64 30.86 -0.11 12.77
C THR A 64 30.43 -1.56 12.54
N ARG A 65 30.70 -2.47 13.48
CA ARG A 65 30.26 -3.86 13.40
C ARG A 65 28.73 -3.97 13.43
N ASN A 66 28.07 -3.28 14.35
CA ASN A 66 26.61 -3.25 14.45
C ASN A 66 25.95 -2.69 13.18
N ALA A 67 26.54 -1.67 12.56
CA ALA A 67 26.06 -1.14 11.28
C ALA A 67 26.18 -2.18 10.16
N ASN A 68 27.29 -2.93 10.09
CA ASN A 68 27.46 -4.04 9.15
C ASN A 68 26.47 -5.19 9.40
N ASP A 69 26.17 -5.50 10.67
CA ASP A 69 25.15 -6.50 11.03
C ASP A 69 23.76 -6.02 10.56
N GLY A 70 23.46 -4.73 10.71
CA GLY A 70 22.25 -4.10 10.18
C GLY A 70 22.14 -4.17 8.66
N MET A 71 23.24 -3.94 7.93
CA MET A 71 23.28 -4.13 6.48
C MET A 71 23.04 -5.59 6.08
N SER A 72 23.63 -6.53 6.81
CA SER A 72 23.43 -7.97 6.57
C SER A 72 21.96 -8.37 6.79
N MET A 73 21.32 -7.84 7.85
CA MET A 73 19.89 -8.04 8.10
C MET A 73 19.02 -7.49 6.95
N LEU A 74 19.32 -6.28 6.46
CA LEU A 74 18.61 -5.68 5.33
C LEU A 74 18.83 -6.47 4.03
N GLN A 75 20.02 -7.03 3.80
CA GLN A 75 20.28 -7.87 2.62
C GLN A 75 19.46 -9.17 2.67
N VAL A 76 19.30 -9.78 3.85
CA VAL A 76 18.41 -10.94 4.02
C VAL A 76 16.96 -10.58 3.71
N GLY A 77 16.49 -9.43 4.21
CA GLY A 77 15.12 -8.98 3.91
C GLY A 77 14.92 -8.63 2.44
N GLU A 78 15.88 -7.99 1.79
CA GLU A 78 15.82 -7.66 0.36
C GLU A 78 15.76 -8.93 -0.50
N GLY A 79 16.54 -9.97 -0.15
CA GLY A 79 16.47 -11.28 -0.82
C GLY A 79 15.09 -11.94 -0.68
N ALA A 80 14.46 -11.84 0.49
CA ALA A 80 13.09 -12.31 0.70
C ALA A 80 12.08 -11.54 -0.19
N LEU A 81 12.17 -10.21 -0.23
CA LEU A 81 11.31 -9.38 -1.07
C LEU A 81 11.53 -9.62 -2.58
N GLN A 82 12.75 -9.95 -3.01
CA GLN A 82 13.03 -10.34 -4.38
C GLN A 82 12.34 -11.68 -4.76
N SER A 83 12.33 -12.64 -3.84
CA SER A 83 11.57 -13.90 -4.02
C SER A 83 10.07 -13.64 -4.13
N VAL A 84 9.53 -12.77 -3.26
CA VAL A 84 8.11 -12.36 -3.30
C VAL A 84 7.78 -11.64 -4.61
N THR A 85 8.63 -10.73 -5.06
CA THR A 85 8.47 -10.02 -6.34
C THR A 85 8.37 -11.02 -7.50
N SER A 86 9.22 -12.05 -7.52
CA SER A 86 9.21 -13.08 -8.55
C SER A 86 7.93 -13.92 -8.52
N ALA A 87 7.45 -14.28 -7.32
CA ALA A 87 6.18 -14.99 -7.14
C ALA A 87 4.98 -14.15 -7.60
N LEU A 88 4.92 -12.87 -7.22
CA LEU A 88 3.88 -11.94 -7.66
C LEU A 88 3.88 -11.75 -9.18
N GLN A 89 5.06 -11.57 -9.79
CA GLN A 89 5.18 -11.50 -11.25
C GLN A 89 4.69 -12.79 -11.94
N ARG A 90 4.97 -13.96 -11.35
CA ARG A 90 4.43 -15.23 -11.86
C ARG A 90 2.91 -15.27 -11.75
N ILE A 91 2.33 -14.94 -10.60
CA ILE A 91 0.87 -14.87 -10.42
C ILE A 91 0.25 -13.90 -11.43
N ARG A 92 0.86 -12.74 -11.66
CA ARG A 92 0.44 -11.77 -12.68
C ARG A 92 0.37 -12.40 -14.07
N THR A 93 1.40 -13.15 -14.47
CA THR A 93 1.39 -13.84 -15.78
C THR A 93 0.30 -14.90 -15.88
N LEU A 94 0.03 -15.64 -14.80
CA LEU A 94 -1.07 -16.61 -14.74
C LEU A 94 -2.43 -15.90 -14.84
N GLY A 95 -2.59 -14.74 -14.20
CA GLY A 95 -3.79 -13.91 -14.31
C GLY A 95 -4.01 -13.43 -15.75
N LEU A 96 -2.97 -12.91 -16.40
CA LEU A 96 -3.06 -12.51 -17.82
C LEU A 96 -3.38 -13.69 -18.74
N GLN A 97 -2.85 -14.88 -18.46
CA GLN A 97 -3.24 -16.09 -19.19
C GLN A 97 -4.72 -16.40 -18.94
N ALA A 98 -5.17 -16.39 -17.69
CA ALA A 98 -6.56 -16.67 -17.33
C ALA A 98 -7.55 -15.66 -17.94
N MET A 99 -7.15 -14.40 -18.16
CA MET A 99 -7.95 -13.39 -18.84
C MET A 99 -8.25 -13.71 -20.32
N ASN A 100 -7.52 -14.64 -20.95
CA ASN A 100 -7.81 -15.01 -22.32
C ASN A 100 -9.22 -15.65 -22.42
N GLY A 101 -10.08 -15.09 -23.27
CA GLY A 101 -11.44 -15.55 -23.48
C GLY A 101 -11.55 -16.95 -24.09
N SER A 102 -10.47 -17.48 -24.69
CA SER A 102 -10.44 -18.86 -25.19
C SER A 102 -10.24 -19.92 -24.10
N ASN A 103 -9.85 -19.52 -22.89
CA ASN A 103 -9.61 -20.47 -21.79
C ASN A 103 -10.92 -20.91 -21.16
N SER A 104 -11.07 -22.22 -20.99
CA SER A 104 -12.20 -22.80 -20.27
C SER A 104 -12.09 -22.55 -18.77
N GLU A 105 -13.20 -22.73 -18.05
CA GLU A 105 -13.19 -22.65 -16.58
C GLU A 105 -12.23 -23.68 -15.95
N THR A 106 -12.07 -24.85 -16.58
CA THR A 106 -11.10 -25.87 -16.14
C THR A 106 -9.65 -25.43 -16.34
N ASP A 107 -9.34 -24.73 -17.45
CA ASP A 107 -8.00 -24.18 -17.68
C ASP A 107 -7.68 -23.11 -16.63
N ARG A 108 -8.64 -22.22 -16.36
CA ARG A 108 -8.49 -21.19 -15.32
C ARG A 108 -8.37 -21.78 -13.93
N ALA A 109 -9.06 -22.87 -13.63
CA ALA A 109 -8.92 -23.58 -12.35
C ALA A 109 -7.49 -24.13 -12.15
N ALA A 110 -6.87 -24.67 -13.20
CA ALA A 110 -5.48 -25.12 -13.16
C ALA A 110 -4.50 -23.95 -12.92
N LEU A 111 -4.68 -22.83 -13.63
CA LEU A 111 -3.89 -21.61 -13.40
C LEU A 111 -4.08 -21.06 -11.98
N ASN A 112 -5.31 -21.08 -11.47
CA ASN A 112 -5.63 -20.64 -10.12
C ASN A 112 -4.92 -21.49 -9.06
N GLN A 113 -4.86 -22.81 -9.23
CA GLN A 113 -4.14 -23.68 -8.29
C GLN A 113 -2.66 -23.32 -8.16
N GLU A 114 -1.99 -23.01 -9.27
CA GLU A 114 -0.59 -22.54 -9.24
C GLU A 114 -0.49 -21.19 -8.51
N ALA A 115 -1.40 -20.25 -8.79
CA ALA A 115 -1.44 -18.96 -8.11
C ALA A 115 -1.62 -19.10 -6.59
N GLN A 116 -2.54 -19.96 -6.14
CA GLN A 116 -2.76 -20.21 -4.71
C GLN A 116 -1.50 -20.78 -4.03
N LYS A 117 -0.75 -21.66 -4.70
CA LYS A 117 0.52 -22.17 -4.16
C LYS A 117 1.62 -21.12 -4.05
N LEU A 118 1.66 -20.16 -4.97
CA LEU A 118 2.57 -19.03 -4.89
C LEU A 118 2.18 -18.07 -3.74
N LEU A 119 0.89 -17.87 -3.49
CA LEU A 119 0.39 -17.09 -2.36
C LEU A 119 0.73 -17.74 -1.01
N GLU A 120 0.57 -19.06 -0.90
CA GLU A 120 1.03 -19.85 0.26
C GLU A 120 2.54 -19.69 0.49
N GLU A 121 3.33 -19.73 -0.59
CA GLU A 121 4.78 -19.56 -0.51
C GLU A 121 5.18 -18.15 -0.05
N ILE A 122 4.48 -17.11 -0.51
CA ILE A 122 4.68 -15.73 -0.04
C ILE A 122 4.45 -15.63 1.48
N ASN A 123 3.37 -16.24 1.99
CA ASN A 123 3.10 -16.30 3.42
C ASN A 123 4.22 -17.01 4.18
N ARG A 124 4.67 -18.16 3.67
CA ARG A 124 5.79 -18.91 4.24
C ARG A 124 7.07 -18.07 4.30
N VAL A 125 7.41 -17.35 3.24
CA VAL A 125 8.60 -16.47 3.21
C VAL A 125 8.48 -15.37 4.27
N ASN A 126 7.29 -14.75 4.44
CA ASN A 126 7.06 -13.75 5.48
C ASN A 126 7.21 -14.32 6.90
N GLU A 127 6.70 -15.53 7.12
CA GLU A 127 6.69 -16.17 8.43
C GLU A 127 8.03 -16.77 8.85
N THR A 128 8.87 -17.17 7.87
CA THR A 128 10.10 -17.94 8.13
C THR A 128 11.39 -17.15 7.97
N THR A 129 11.35 -15.96 7.37
CA THR A 129 12.57 -15.14 7.19
C THR A 129 13.07 -14.62 8.53
N THR A 130 14.28 -15.04 8.92
CA THR A 130 14.92 -14.67 10.19
C THR A 130 16.35 -14.20 10.01
N PHE A 131 16.82 -13.38 10.94
CA PHE A 131 18.22 -13.00 11.10
C PHE A 131 18.60 -13.18 12.57
N GLY A 132 19.66 -13.94 12.85
CA GLY A 132 20.06 -14.26 14.22
C GLY A 132 18.97 -14.96 15.06
N GLY A 133 18.10 -15.75 14.40
CA GLY A 133 16.97 -16.45 15.04
C GLY A 133 15.74 -15.58 15.33
N ARG A 134 15.77 -14.29 14.99
CA ARG A 134 14.62 -13.37 15.13
C ARG A 134 13.97 -13.12 13.77
N LYS A 135 12.64 -13.11 13.73
CA LYS A 135 11.89 -12.70 12.53
C LYS A 135 12.14 -11.21 12.28
N ILE A 136 12.46 -10.85 11.03
CA ILE A 136 12.82 -9.48 10.67
C ILE A 136 11.64 -8.67 10.14
N PHE A 137 10.61 -9.35 9.63
CA PHE A 137 9.38 -8.72 9.13
C PHE A 137 8.27 -8.77 10.18
N SER A 138 7.40 -7.75 10.17
CA SER A 138 6.15 -7.80 10.91
C SER A 138 5.34 -9.05 10.52
N GLN A 139 4.65 -9.61 11.50
CA GLN A 139 3.75 -10.77 11.33
C GLN A 139 2.28 -10.34 11.33
N ASP A 140 2.02 -9.03 11.34
CA ASP A 140 0.67 -8.48 11.23
C ASP A 140 0.05 -8.85 9.88
N SER A 141 -1.22 -9.21 9.90
CA SER A 141 -2.04 -9.52 8.72
C SER A 141 -2.95 -8.37 8.33
N GLY A 142 -2.94 -7.26 9.09
CA GLY A 142 -3.62 -6.03 8.73
C GLY A 142 -3.14 -5.49 7.38
N SER A 143 -4.08 -5.25 6.47
CA SER A 143 -3.80 -4.71 5.14
C SER A 143 -3.06 -3.37 5.24
N GLN A 144 -1.94 -3.28 4.53
CA GLN A 144 -1.16 -2.04 4.36
C GLN A 144 -1.66 -1.22 3.17
N LEU A 145 -2.64 -1.75 2.42
CA LEU A 145 -3.22 -1.20 1.20
C LEU A 145 -4.68 -0.77 1.40
N GLY A 146 -4.99 -0.21 2.57
CA GLY A 146 -6.34 0.23 2.94
C GLY A 146 -7.24 -0.92 3.39
N LYS A 147 -8.52 -0.65 3.63
CA LYS A 147 -9.48 -1.69 4.03
C LYS A 147 -9.73 -2.65 2.87
N LEU A 148 -9.79 -3.94 3.18
CA LEU A 148 -9.91 -5.01 2.19
C LEU A 148 -11.17 -4.84 1.33
N ASP A 149 -12.32 -4.62 1.96
CA ASP A 149 -13.59 -4.51 1.26
C ASP A 149 -13.67 -3.24 0.40
N GLU A 150 -13.25 -2.09 0.93
CA GLU A 150 -13.22 -0.83 0.18
C GLU A 150 -12.37 -0.95 -1.09
N ARG A 151 -11.23 -1.65 -1.02
CA ARG A 151 -10.39 -1.87 -2.20
C ARG A 151 -10.99 -2.88 -3.16
N ALA A 152 -11.49 -4.01 -2.66
CA ALA A 152 -12.12 -5.02 -3.49
C ALA A 152 -13.30 -4.44 -4.29
N VAL A 153 -14.12 -3.63 -3.64
CA VAL A 153 -15.25 -2.90 -4.26
C VAL A 153 -14.74 -1.85 -5.24
N LEU A 154 -13.76 -1.02 -4.89
CA LEU A 154 -13.21 -0.03 -5.83
C LEU A 154 -12.59 -0.69 -7.06
N ASN A 155 -11.84 -1.78 -6.88
CA ASN A 155 -11.27 -2.56 -7.98
C ASN A 155 -12.37 -3.18 -8.85
N SER A 156 -13.48 -3.63 -8.28
CA SER A 156 -14.64 -4.14 -9.04
C SER A 156 -15.36 -3.03 -9.82
N LEU A 157 -15.56 -1.85 -9.20
CA LEU A 157 -16.13 -0.67 -9.83
C LEU A 157 -15.35 -0.26 -11.08
N LYS A 158 -14.03 -0.05 -10.94
CA LYS A 158 -13.17 0.32 -12.08
C LYS A 158 -12.80 -0.87 -12.96
N GLY A 159 -12.96 -2.09 -12.49
CA GLY A 159 -12.57 -3.29 -13.24
C GLY A 159 -13.64 -3.65 -14.26
N PHE A 160 -14.90 -3.67 -13.83
CA PHE A 160 -16.01 -4.07 -14.70
C PHE A 160 -17.35 -3.43 -14.38
N TRP A 161 -17.78 -3.26 -13.12
CA TRP A 161 -19.17 -2.84 -12.81
C TRP A 161 -19.58 -1.53 -13.48
N ILE A 162 -18.72 -0.51 -13.50
CA ILE A 162 -19.03 0.77 -14.17
C ILE A 162 -19.10 0.56 -15.69
N SER A 163 -18.06 -0.04 -16.28
CA SER A 163 -17.99 -0.25 -17.73
C SER A 163 -19.09 -1.17 -18.27
N GLU A 164 -19.44 -2.23 -17.54
CA GLU A 164 -20.48 -3.19 -17.90
C GLU A 164 -21.87 -2.57 -17.69
N GLY A 165 -22.06 -1.77 -16.63
CA GLY A 165 -23.28 -0.97 -16.44
C GLY A 165 -23.49 0.03 -17.58
N GLU A 166 -22.45 0.77 -17.99
CA GLU A 166 -22.53 1.67 -19.15
C GLU A 166 -22.81 0.92 -20.46
N GLN A 167 -22.19 -0.25 -20.63
CA GLN A 167 -22.42 -1.10 -21.79
C GLN A 167 -23.87 -1.58 -21.81
N ARG A 168 -24.43 -1.99 -20.67
CA ARG A 168 -25.83 -2.39 -20.54
C ARG A 168 -26.78 -1.25 -20.88
N VAL A 169 -26.49 -0.02 -20.43
CA VAL A 169 -27.25 1.18 -20.80
C VAL A 169 -27.16 1.43 -22.31
N PHE A 170 -25.99 1.26 -22.91
CA PHE A 170 -25.83 1.41 -24.34
C PHE A 170 -26.56 0.31 -25.14
N ASP A 171 -26.57 -0.92 -24.66
CA ASP A 171 -27.25 -2.06 -25.29
C ASP A 171 -28.77 -2.01 -25.10
N ALA A 172 -29.27 -1.41 -24.03
CA ALA A 172 -30.70 -1.15 -23.87
C ALA A 172 -31.14 0.09 -24.67
N TYR A 173 -30.41 1.20 -24.57
CA TYR A 173 -30.91 2.54 -24.95
C TYR A 173 -30.10 3.25 -26.03
N GLY A 174 -28.91 2.76 -26.36
CA GLY A 174 -28.07 3.38 -27.39
C GLY A 174 -27.51 4.76 -27.02
N ILE A 175 -27.45 5.08 -25.72
CA ILE A 175 -26.93 6.34 -25.19
C ILE A 175 -25.61 6.13 -24.44
N LYS A 176 -24.79 7.17 -24.35
CA LYS A 176 -23.51 7.18 -23.61
C LYS A 176 -23.33 8.49 -22.88
N ALA A 177 -22.51 8.47 -21.82
CA ALA A 177 -22.05 9.69 -21.17
C ALA A 177 -21.04 10.46 -22.06
N ASP A 178 -20.84 11.73 -21.74
CA ASP A 178 -20.14 12.70 -22.61
C ASP A 178 -18.67 12.98 -22.21
N GLY A 179 -18.03 12.06 -21.49
CA GLY A 179 -16.64 12.18 -21.04
C GLY A 179 -16.45 13.05 -19.79
N ALA A 180 -17.54 13.44 -19.12
CA ALA A 180 -17.51 14.18 -17.87
C ALA A 180 -16.91 13.34 -16.73
N THR A 181 -16.49 14.03 -15.66
CA THR A 181 -15.99 13.36 -14.45
C THR A 181 -17.14 12.74 -13.65
N LEU A 182 -17.00 11.47 -13.29
CA LEU A 182 -17.81 10.80 -12.27
C LEU A 182 -16.92 10.56 -11.05
N LYS A 183 -17.27 11.20 -9.94
CA LYS A 183 -16.56 11.02 -8.67
C LYS A 183 -17.11 9.81 -7.94
N ILE A 184 -16.23 8.96 -7.42
CA ILE A 184 -16.60 7.80 -6.61
C ILE A 184 -16.34 8.15 -5.13
N THR A 185 -17.33 7.92 -4.28
CA THR A 185 -17.19 8.00 -2.82
C THR A 185 -17.63 6.70 -2.19
N LEU A 186 -16.94 6.32 -1.11
CA LEU A 186 -17.28 5.17 -0.29
C LEU A 186 -17.78 5.69 1.05
N SER A 187 -19.06 5.48 1.33
CA SER A 187 -19.68 5.78 2.63
C SER A 187 -19.81 4.50 3.44
N ASN A 188 -20.14 4.62 4.74
CA ASN A 188 -20.40 3.45 5.58
C ASN A 188 -21.46 3.83 6.61
N ASP A 189 -22.72 3.86 6.17
CA ASP A 189 -23.87 4.17 7.00
C ASP A 189 -24.82 2.97 7.06
N PRO A 190 -24.76 2.16 8.12
CA PRO A 190 -25.63 0.99 8.28
C PRO A 190 -27.09 1.37 8.57
N SER A 191 -27.42 2.65 8.79
CA SER A 191 -28.79 3.13 9.00
C SER A 191 -29.49 3.54 7.71
N SER A 192 -28.73 3.77 6.63
CA SER A 192 -29.27 4.13 5.32
C SER A 192 -29.81 2.90 4.61
N THR A 193 -31.02 2.96 4.05
CA THR A 193 -31.55 1.90 3.18
C THR A 193 -31.03 1.98 1.74
N THR A 194 -30.15 2.94 1.45
CA THR A 194 -29.60 3.18 0.12
C THR A 194 -28.26 2.47 -0.01
N LEU A 195 -28.18 1.51 -0.93
CA LEU A 195 -26.99 0.70 -1.17
C LEU A 195 -25.95 1.47 -1.98
N ALA A 196 -26.39 2.12 -3.05
CA ALA A 196 -25.59 3.07 -3.82
C ALA A 196 -26.51 4.19 -4.32
N SER A 197 -25.93 5.33 -4.69
CA SER A 197 -26.68 6.42 -5.30
C SER A 197 -25.83 7.26 -6.22
N VAL A 198 -26.44 7.79 -7.28
CA VAL A 198 -25.85 8.84 -8.11
C VAL A 198 -26.56 10.16 -7.90
N ALA A 199 -25.81 11.16 -7.43
CA ALA A 199 -26.26 12.52 -7.26
C ALA A 199 -25.47 13.48 -8.15
N GLY A 200 -26.06 14.63 -8.49
CA GLY A 200 -25.39 15.68 -9.26
C GLY A 200 -26.17 16.98 -9.20
N THR A 201 -25.59 18.04 -9.78
CA THR A 201 -26.23 19.37 -9.82
C THR A 201 -26.79 19.62 -11.24
N PRO A 202 -28.08 20.01 -11.38
CA PRO A 202 -28.63 20.34 -12.69
C PRO A 202 -27.94 21.58 -13.27
N GLY A 203 -27.58 21.52 -14.55
CA GLY A 203 -26.97 22.60 -15.29
C GLY A 203 -27.71 22.91 -16.59
N ALA A 204 -27.01 23.52 -17.54
CA ALA A 204 -27.57 23.88 -18.84
C ALA A 204 -28.15 22.65 -19.56
N GLY A 205 -29.30 22.81 -20.22
CA GLY A 205 -29.96 21.71 -20.90
C GLY A 205 -30.62 20.67 -20.00
N GLY A 206 -30.61 20.89 -18.68
CA GLY A 206 -31.11 19.96 -17.66
C GLY A 206 -30.27 18.70 -17.46
N LYS A 207 -29.03 18.70 -17.99
CA LYS A 207 -28.00 17.71 -17.69
C LYS A 207 -27.50 17.89 -16.25
N TYR A 208 -27.05 16.79 -15.63
CA TYR A 208 -26.49 16.77 -14.29
C TYR A 208 -24.97 16.80 -14.34
N TYR A 209 -24.36 17.77 -13.67
CA TYR A 209 -22.91 17.96 -13.57
C TYR A 209 -22.42 17.61 -12.17
N ASN A 210 -21.10 17.49 -11.99
CA ASN A 210 -20.47 17.13 -10.72
C ASN A 210 -21.08 15.85 -10.14
N GLN A 211 -21.26 14.84 -10.99
CA GLN A 211 -21.90 13.60 -10.57
C GLN A 211 -21.00 12.86 -9.57
N VAL A 212 -21.63 12.39 -8.50
CA VAL A 212 -21.01 11.58 -7.46
C VAL A 212 -21.78 10.27 -7.38
N LEU A 213 -21.07 9.17 -7.62
CA LEU A 213 -21.51 7.82 -7.28
C LEU A 213 -21.04 7.53 -5.86
N ASP A 214 -21.99 7.48 -4.92
CA ASP A 214 -21.73 7.05 -3.54
C ASP A 214 -22.09 5.57 -3.39
N VAL A 215 -21.14 4.79 -2.86
CA VAL A 215 -21.31 3.36 -2.59
C VAL A 215 -21.24 3.14 -1.08
N ASN A 216 -22.30 2.61 -0.50
CA ASN A 216 -22.40 2.40 0.94
C ASN A 216 -21.81 1.05 1.34
N MET A 217 -20.59 1.08 1.86
CA MET A 217 -19.82 -0.10 2.28
C MET A 217 -20.49 -0.93 3.39
N ALA A 218 -21.57 -0.46 4.02
CA ALA A 218 -22.38 -1.28 4.92
C ALA A 218 -23.06 -2.47 4.21
N TYR A 219 -23.22 -2.40 2.88
CA TYR A 219 -23.90 -3.40 2.05
C TYR A 219 -22.98 -4.07 1.02
N PHE A 220 -21.73 -3.63 0.93
CA PHE A 220 -20.76 -4.11 -0.05
C PHE A 220 -19.60 -4.76 0.69
N ASP A 221 -19.35 -6.04 0.39
CA ASP A 221 -18.21 -6.76 0.91
C ASP A 221 -17.40 -7.41 -0.22
N GLY A 222 -16.10 -7.61 0.01
CA GLY A 222 -15.22 -8.22 -0.98
C GLY A 222 -15.38 -9.74 -1.12
N SER A 223 -16.15 -10.39 -0.24
CA SER A 223 -16.36 -11.84 -0.21
C SER A 223 -17.51 -12.31 -1.11
N SER A 224 -18.44 -11.40 -1.40
CA SER A 224 -19.61 -11.61 -2.26
C SER A 224 -19.33 -11.31 -3.72
N LEU A 225 -18.13 -10.81 -4.05
CA LEU A 225 -17.67 -10.61 -5.42
C LEU A 225 -17.69 -11.94 -6.22
N PRO A 226 -18.04 -11.90 -7.51
CA PRO A 226 -17.98 -10.70 -8.36
C PRO A 226 -19.33 -10.01 -8.64
N ASN A 227 -20.45 -10.65 -8.36
CA ASN A 227 -21.80 -10.08 -8.49
C ASN A 227 -22.28 -9.39 -7.21
N GLY A 228 -21.55 -9.58 -6.11
CA GLY A 228 -21.75 -8.87 -4.85
C GLY A 228 -23.06 -9.23 -4.16
N GLY A 229 -23.47 -10.49 -4.25
CA GLY A 229 -24.69 -11.01 -3.61
C GLY A 229 -24.92 -12.51 -3.84
N SER A 230 -26.02 -13.04 -3.31
CA SER A 230 -26.47 -14.41 -3.57
C SER A 230 -28.00 -14.50 -3.48
N ASN A 231 -28.60 -15.45 -4.19
CA ASN A 231 -30.05 -15.69 -4.24
C ASN A 231 -30.53 -16.47 -2.99
N PRO A 232 -31.64 -16.09 -2.31
CA PRO A 232 -32.48 -14.91 -2.53
C PRO A 232 -31.91 -13.69 -1.78
N GLY A 233 -31.37 -12.75 -2.54
CA GLY A 233 -30.72 -11.55 -2.03
C GLY A 233 -30.48 -10.53 -3.14
N GLN A 234 -30.12 -9.31 -2.76
CA GLN A 234 -29.80 -8.25 -3.72
C GLN A 234 -28.37 -8.46 -4.24
N TYR A 235 -28.22 -8.41 -5.56
CA TYR A 235 -26.93 -8.39 -6.22
C TYR A 235 -26.48 -6.94 -6.37
N THR A 236 -25.37 -6.59 -5.74
CA THR A 236 -24.94 -5.19 -5.68
C THR A 236 -24.44 -4.66 -7.02
N ASP A 237 -23.93 -5.52 -7.90
CA ASP A 237 -23.60 -5.17 -9.28
C ASP A 237 -24.81 -4.62 -10.07
N ARG A 238 -25.98 -5.21 -9.89
CA ARG A 238 -27.26 -4.79 -10.48
C ARG A 238 -27.72 -3.45 -9.94
N VAL A 239 -27.51 -3.20 -8.64
CA VAL A 239 -27.71 -1.87 -8.05
C VAL A 239 -26.76 -0.86 -8.69
N LEU A 240 -25.50 -1.23 -8.95
CA LEU A 240 -24.58 -0.34 -9.65
C LEU A 240 -25.01 -0.10 -11.10
N ALA A 241 -25.51 -1.10 -11.82
CA ALA A 241 -26.06 -0.91 -13.17
C ALA A 241 -27.27 0.03 -13.19
N HIS A 242 -28.14 -0.07 -12.19
CA HIS A 242 -29.24 0.88 -11.95
C HIS A 242 -28.69 2.30 -11.81
N GLU A 243 -27.74 2.52 -10.90
CA GLU A 243 -27.13 3.83 -10.67
C GLU A 243 -26.37 4.37 -11.89
N MET A 244 -25.68 3.51 -12.63
CA MET A 244 -25.01 3.89 -13.87
C MET A 244 -26.00 4.32 -14.96
N THR A 245 -27.23 3.81 -14.95
CA THR A 245 -28.29 4.30 -15.84
C THR A 245 -28.62 5.76 -15.54
N HIS A 246 -28.83 6.11 -14.27
CA HIS A 246 -29.03 7.50 -13.85
C HIS A 246 -27.83 8.38 -14.19
N ALA A 247 -26.61 7.90 -13.97
CA ALA A 247 -25.40 8.63 -14.30
C ALA A 247 -25.34 8.96 -15.80
N VAL A 248 -25.49 7.96 -16.66
CA VAL A 248 -25.44 8.11 -18.12
C VAL A 248 -26.57 9.01 -18.61
N MET A 249 -27.80 8.81 -18.16
CA MET A 249 -28.93 9.67 -18.52
C MET A 249 -28.69 11.13 -18.09
N GLY A 250 -28.17 11.33 -16.88
CA GLY A 250 -27.79 12.64 -16.36
C GLY A 250 -26.82 13.40 -17.27
N ARG A 251 -25.93 12.70 -17.99
CA ARG A 251 -25.01 13.31 -18.96
C ARG A 251 -25.51 13.34 -20.39
N ALA A 252 -26.38 12.41 -20.77
CA ALA A 252 -26.85 12.27 -22.14
C ALA A 252 -27.96 13.27 -22.49
N MET A 253 -28.89 13.55 -21.56
CA MET A 253 -30.17 14.20 -21.89
C MET A 253 -30.62 15.23 -20.83
N ASN A 254 -31.79 15.86 -21.06
CA ASN A 254 -32.47 16.72 -20.10
C ASN A 254 -33.07 15.91 -18.94
N PHE A 255 -32.19 15.32 -18.12
CA PHE A 255 -32.58 14.45 -17.02
C PHE A 255 -33.46 15.17 -16.00
N ASN A 256 -33.23 16.47 -15.76
CA ASN A 256 -34.03 17.26 -14.82
C ASN A 256 -35.53 17.27 -15.17
N ALA A 257 -35.87 17.33 -16.46
CA ALA A 257 -37.27 17.40 -16.92
C ALA A 257 -38.00 16.05 -16.94
N LEU A 258 -37.29 14.92 -16.75
CA LEU A 258 -37.91 13.60 -16.80
C LEU A 258 -38.68 13.29 -15.50
N PRO A 259 -39.85 12.64 -15.59
CA PRO A 259 -40.61 12.25 -14.41
C PRO A 259 -39.90 11.13 -13.64
N GLY A 260 -40.09 11.10 -12.31
CA GLY A 260 -39.42 10.14 -11.43
C GLY A 260 -39.65 8.68 -11.82
N TRP A 261 -40.90 8.30 -12.11
CA TRP A 261 -41.23 6.93 -12.54
C TRP A 261 -40.47 6.52 -13.82
N PHE A 262 -40.18 7.46 -14.72
CA PHE A 262 -39.47 7.14 -15.95
C PHE A 262 -37.97 6.97 -15.69
N LYS A 263 -37.38 7.82 -14.83
CA LYS A 263 -35.99 7.67 -14.38
C LYS A 263 -35.79 6.32 -13.70
N GLU A 264 -36.58 6.03 -12.67
CA GLU A 264 -36.44 4.77 -11.92
C GLU A 264 -36.83 3.57 -12.79
N GLY A 265 -37.94 3.64 -13.53
CA GLY A 265 -38.37 2.54 -14.39
C GLY A 265 -37.37 2.17 -15.47
N THR A 266 -36.63 3.15 -16.02
CA THR A 266 -35.57 2.87 -17.00
C THR A 266 -34.34 2.26 -16.33
N ALA A 267 -33.90 2.78 -15.19
CA ALA A 267 -32.81 2.18 -14.42
C ALA A 267 -33.11 0.72 -14.01
N GLU A 268 -34.35 0.44 -13.61
CA GLU A 268 -34.82 -0.92 -13.31
C GLU A 268 -34.88 -1.81 -14.54
N ALA A 269 -35.30 -1.29 -15.70
CA ALA A 269 -35.41 -2.07 -16.93
C ALA A 269 -34.07 -2.44 -17.57
N VAL A 270 -32.98 -1.73 -17.24
CA VAL A 270 -31.62 -2.06 -17.68
C VAL A 270 -31.11 -3.35 -17.04
N GLN A 271 -31.39 -3.54 -15.74
CA GLN A 271 -30.93 -4.66 -14.93
C GLN A 271 -31.99 -5.75 -14.73
N GLY A 272 -33.25 -5.44 -15.05
CA GLY A 272 -34.40 -6.31 -14.84
C GLY A 272 -34.90 -6.27 -13.40
N ALA A 273 -36.18 -6.55 -13.17
CA ALA A 273 -36.76 -6.53 -11.83
C ALA A 273 -37.95 -7.48 -11.67
N ASP A 274 -38.01 -8.54 -12.49
CA ASP A 274 -39.11 -9.50 -12.50
C ASP A 274 -39.29 -10.17 -11.13
N GLU A 275 -38.22 -10.41 -10.39
CA GLU A 275 -38.25 -10.96 -9.04
C GLU A 275 -38.90 -10.01 -8.02
N ARG A 276 -38.64 -8.70 -8.12
CA ARG A 276 -39.25 -7.69 -7.25
C ARG A 276 -40.72 -7.50 -7.61
N LEU A 277 -41.02 -7.42 -8.91
CA LEU A 277 -42.39 -7.32 -9.41
C LEU A 277 -43.23 -8.52 -8.94
N ARG A 278 -42.71 -9.75 -9.06
CA ARG A 278 -43.34 -10.96 -8.53
C ARG A 278 -43.56 -10.88 -7.03
N GLY A 279 -42.56 -10.43 -6.28
CA GLY A 279 -42.64 -10.25 -4.82
C GLY A 279 -43.76 -9.28 -4.41
N ASP A 280 -43.84 -8.11 -5.06
CA ASP A 280 -44.87 -7.10 -4.77
C ASP A 280 -46.27 -7.55 -5.19
N ILE A 281 -46.40 -8.30 -6.30
CA ILE A 281 -47.67 -8.92 -6.70
C ILE A 281 -48.13 -9.93 -5.66
N ALA A 282 -47.22 -10.79 -5.18
CA ALA A 282 -47.53 -11.79 -4.16
C ALA A 282 -47.90 -11.16 -2.81
N ALA A 283 -47.29 -10.00 -2.47
CA ALA A 283 -47.60 -9.24 -1.26
C ALA A 283 -48.91 -8.43 -1.38
N SER A 284 -49.39 -8.15 -2.59
CA SER A 284 -50.58 -7.31 -2.83
C SER A 284 -51.46 -7.87 -3.96
N SER A 285 -51.38 -7.30 -5.16
CA SER A 285 -52.00 -7.81 -6.39
C SER A 285 -51.45 -7.05 -7.61
N ILE A 286 -51.65 -7.58 -8.81
CA ILE A 286 -51.29 -6.87 -10.06
C ILE A 286 -51.96 -5.49 -10.11
N GLY A 287 -53.25 -5.40 -9.77
CA GLY A 287 -53.98 -4.13 -9.78
C GLY A 287 -53.43 -3.11 -8.78
N ALA A 288 -52.97 -3.56 -7.61
CA ALA A 288 -52.33 -2.69 -6.63
C ALA A 288 -50.98 -2.16 -7.11
N VAL A 289 -50.18 -2.99 -7.79
CA VAL A 289 -48.92 -2.55 -8.41
C VAL A 289 -49.18 -1.54 -9.52
N VAL A 290 -50.09 -1.80 -10.46
CA VAL A 290 -50.44 -0.83 -11.51
C VAL A 290 -50.96 0.48 -10.91
N GLY A 291 -51.77 0.40 -9.85
CA GLY A 291 -52.27 1.58 -9.13
C GLY A 291 -51.18 2.40 -8.40
N ALA A 292 -49.99 1.84 -8.18
CA ALA A 292 -48.85 2.55 -7.61
C ALA A 292 -48.04 3.35 -8.65
N PHE A 293 -48.39 3.26 -9.95
CA PHE A 293 -47.74 4.00 -11.03
C PHE A 293 -47.69 5.51 -10.75
N GLY A 294 -46.53 6.11 -10.98
CA GLY A 294 -46.25 7.52 -10.69
C GLY A 294 -45.68 7.79 -9.30
N GLY A 295 -45.75 6.82 -8.37
CA GLY A 295 -45.07 6.88 -7.07
C GLY A 295 -43.70 6.21 -7.10
N ILE A 296 -42.68 6.83 -6.49
CA ILE A 296 -41.30 6.28 -6.37
C ILE A 296 -40.83 6.13 -4.91
N GLY A 297 -41.77 6.17 -3.96
CA GLY A 297 -41.48 6.10 -2.52
C GLY A 297 -41.64 4.70 -1.89
N SER A 298 -41.94 3.67 -2.69
CA SER A 298 -42.21 2.31 -2.21
C SER A 298 -41.79 1.27 -3.25
N SER A 299 -41.53 0.03 -2.81
CA SER A 299 -41.20 -1.11 -3.71
C SER A 299 -42.22 -1.26 -4.83
N ALA A 300 -43.51 -1.25 -4.49
CA ALA A 300 -44.59 -1.34 -5.48
C ALA A 300 -44.54 -0.21 -6.53
N GLY A 301 -44.09 1.00 -6.15
CA GLY A 301 -43.88 2.12 -7.06
C GLY A 301 -42.73 1.88 -8.06
N TYR A 302 -41.60 1.32 -7.59
CA TYR A 302 -40.50 0.89 -8.46
C TYR A 302 -40.95 -0.23 -9.40
N SER A 303 -41.68 -1.23 -8.89
CA SER A 303 -42.24 -2.33 -9.68
C SER A 303 -43.25 -1.83 -10.74
N ALA A 304 -44.09 -0.86 -10.39
CA ALA A 304 -45.01 -0.22 -11.33
C ALA A 304 -44.26 0.56 -12.43
N SER A 305 -43.22 1.30 -12.04
CA SER A 305 -42.37 2.08 -12.94
C SER A 305 -41.61 1.18 -13.93
N TYR A 306 -41.06 0.07 -13.43
CA TYR A 306 -40.44 -0.97 -14.24
C TYR A 306 -41.42 -1.60 -15.24
N ALA A 307 -42.60 -2.03 -14.78
CA ALA A 307 -43.63 -2.60 -15.64
C ALA A 307 -44.14 -1.58 -16.69
N ALA A 308 -44.25 -0.31 -16.33
CA ALA A 308 -44.57 0.78 -17.25
C ALA A 308 -43.52 0.92 -18.35
N VAL A 309 -42.23 0.88 -18.03
CA VAL A 309 -41.16 0.95 -19.03
C VAL A 309 -41.15 -0.29 -19.93
N ARG A 310 -41.35 -1.49 -19.38
CA ARG A 310 -41.51 -2.72 -20.19
C ARG A 310 -42.72 -2.63 -21.11
N TYR A 311 -43.85 -2.10 -20.64
CA TYR A 311 -45.05 -1.87 -21.46
C TYR A 311 -44.78 -0.87 -22.58
N MET A 312 -44.15 0.27 -22.27
CA MET A 312 -43.74 1.26 -23.27
C MET A 312 -42.85 0.64 -24.35
N HIS A 313 -41.86 -0.15 -23.93
CA HIS A 313 -40.95 -0.84 -24.82
C HIS A 313 -41.71 -1.81 -25.75
N ALA A 314 -42.63 -2.62 -25.22
CA ALA A 314 -43.43 -3.58 -26.00
C ALA A 314 -44.37 -2.89 -27.01
N GLU A 315 -45.09 -1.85 -26.59
CA GLU A 315 -46.03 -1.12 -27.46
C GLU A 315 -45.32 -0.37 -28.60
N ILE A 316 -44.16 0.24 -28.34
CA ILE A 316 -43.37 0.88 -29.40
C ILE A 316 -42.85 -0.16 -30.40
N LYS A 317 -42.45 -1.36 -29.93
CA LYS A 317 -42.09 -2.47 -30.83
C LYS A 317 -43.29 -2.95 -31.65
N ALA A 318 -44.47 -3.07 -31.03
CA ALA A 318 -45.70 -3.42 -31.73
C ALA A 318 -46.08 -2.38 -32.80
N ALA A 319 -45.77 -1.10 -32.56
CA ALA A 319 -45.90 -0.01 -33.53
C ALA A 319 -44.77 0.02 -34.60
N GLY A 320 -43.85 -0.95 -34.60
CA GLY A 320 -42.78 -1.09 -35.58
C GLY A 320 -41.49 -0.32 -35.27
N GLY A 321 -41.32 0.15 -34.03
CA GLY A 321 -40.09 0.79 -33.54
C GLY A 321 -39.12 -0.18 -32.85
N ASN A 322 -38.03 0.34 -32.30
CA ASN A 322 -37.03 -0.44 -31.55
C ASN A 322 -37.27 -0.42 -30.03
N GLY A 323 -38.53 -0.25 -29.62
CA GLY A 323 -38.90 -0.09 -28.21
C GLY A 323 -38.43 1.24 -27.62
N ILE A 324 -38.21 1.27 -26.31
CA ILE A 324 -37.82 2.48 -25.58
C ILE A 324 -36.48 3.08 -26.05
N ARG A 325 -35.64 2.31 -26.76
CA ARG A 325 -34.41 2.82 -27.40
C ARG A 325 -34.70 4.02 -28.30
N ASP A 326 -35.79 3.99 -29.07
CA ASP A 326 -36.17 5.11 -29.95
C ASP A 326 -36.42 6.40 -29.13
N VAL A 327 -37.11 6.27 -27.98
CA VAL A 327 -37.39 7.38 -27.06
C VAL A 327 -36.11 7.92 -26.42
N MET A 328 -35.23 7.03 -25.94
CA MET A 328 -34.00 7.42 -25.26
C MET A 328 -32.99 8.10 -26.21
N GLN A 329 -32.88 7.60 -27.44
CA GLN A 329 -32.05 8.24 -28.47
C GLN A 329 -32.60 9.60 -28.88
N TYR A 330 -33.92 9.76 -28.97
CA TYR A 330 -34.53 11.06 -29.21
C TYR A 330 -34.18 12.06 -28.10
N LEU A 331 -34.35 11.66 -26.83
CA LEU A 331 -34.04 12.50 -25.66
C LEU A 331 -32.55 12.89 -25.60
N ALA A 332 -31.65 11.98 -25.97
CA ALA A 332 -30.21 12.27 -26.02
C ALA A 332 -29.82 13.16 -27.21
N GLY A 333 -30.50 13.03 -28.34
CA GLY A 333 -30.23 13.80 -29.56
C GLY A 333 -30.80 15.21 -29.57
N HIS A 334 -31.80 15.50 -28.73
CA HIS A 334 -32.52 16.78 -28.72
C HIS A 334 -32.39 17.48 -27.37
N ALA A 335 -31.49 18.46 -27.30
CA ALA A 335 -31.29 19.24 -26.08
C ALA A 335 -32.60 19.91 -25.63
N ASN A 336 -32.88 19.85 -24.33
CA ASN A 336 -34.08 20.36 -23.65
C ASN A 336 -35.40 19.62 -23.93
N SER A 337 -35.42 18.57 -24.76
CA SER A 337 -36.67 17.83 -25.00
C SER A 337 -37.24 17.21 -23.72
N THR A 338 -38.56 17.21 -23.62
CA THR A 338 -39.32 16.53 -22.56
C THR A 338 -39.66 15.09 -22.95
N LEU A 339 -40.18 14.31 -22.01
CA LEU A 339 -40.71 12.97 -22.33
C LEU A 339 -41.91 13.04 -23.29
N ASP A 340 -42.73 14.09 -23.21
CA ASP A 340 -43.83 14.31 -24.15
C ASP A 340 -43.33 14.48 -25.58
N ASP A 341 -42.27 15.29 -25.78
CA ASP A 341 -41.65 15.49 -27.08
C ASP A 341 -41.13 14.16 -27.65
N ALA A 342 -40.48 13.36 -26.80
CA ALA A 342 -39.92 12.08 -27.23
C ALA A 342 -41.00 11.05 -27.57
N LEU A 343 -42.06 10.95 -26.78
CA LEU A 343 -43.16 10.02 -27.08
C LEU A 343 -43.89 10.42 -28.36
N ALA A 344 -44.22 11.70 -28.54
CA ALA A 344 -44.91 12.18 -29.73
C ALA A 344 -44.11 11.93 -31.03
N ASN A 345 -42.77 12.03 -30.97
CA ASN A 345 -41.92 11.98 -32.17
C ASN A 345 -41.19 10.64 -32.39
N ALA A 346 -40.98 9.85 -31.35
CA ALA A 346 -40.15 8.63 -31.42
C ALA A 346 -40.88 7.33 -31.06
N SER A 347 -42.11 7.38 -30.52
CA SER A 347 -42.88 6.17 -30.16
C SER A 347 -43.52 5.44 -31.36
N ARG A 348 -43.29 5.90 -32.59
CA ARG A 348 -43.96 5.42 -33.83
C ARG A 348 -45.49 5.54 -33.78
N GLY A 349 -46.00 6.49 -32.99
CA GLY A 349 -47.43 6.72 -32.82
C GLY A 349 -48.09 5.83 -31.77
N ALA A 350 -47.32 5.04 -31.01
CA ALA A 350 -47.86 4.28 -29.87
C ALA A 350 -48.41 5.21 -28.77
N PHE A 351 -47.75 6.36 -28.56
CA PHE A 351 -48.13 7.32 -27.53
C PHE A 351 -48.05 8.76 -28.04
N ALA A 352 -49.08 9.57 -27.78
CA ALA A 352 -49.11 10.99 -28.14
C ALA A 352 -48.40 11.88 -27.10
N SER A 353 -48.33 11.44 -25.84
CA SER A 353 -47.75 12.17 -24.71
C SER A 353 -47.51 11.23 -23.53
N ALA A 354 -46.83 11.70 -22.47
CA ALA A 354 -46.67 10.97 -21.22
C ALA A 354 -48.01 10.76 -20.49
N ALA A 355 -48.96 11.69 -20.65
CA ALA A 355 -50.30 11.56 -20.10
C ALA A 355 -51.15 10.50 -20.82
N ASP A 356 -51.04 10.44 -22.16
CA ASP A 356 -51.65 9.38 -22.97
C ASP A 356 -51.06 8.01 -22.60
N PHE A 357 -49.73 7.91 -22.54
CA PHE A 357 -49.05 6.71 -22.04
C PHE A 357 -49.59 6.26 -20.67
N GLY A 358 -49.68 7.17 -19.69
CA GLY A 358 -50.17 6.85 -18.35
C GLY A 358 -51.62 6.36 -18.35
N THR A 359 -52.46 6.91 -19.22
CA THR A 359 -53.85 6.45 -19.39
C THR A 359 -53.90 5.04 -19.96
N GLN A 360 -53.11 4.75 -20.99
CA GLN A 360 -53.03 3.43 -21.60
C GLN A 360 -52.45 2.39 -20.64
N PHE A 361 -51.38 2.71 -19.91
CA PHE A 361 -50.80 1.82 -18.93
C PHE A 361 -51.77 1.53 -17.76
N SER A 362 -52.51 2.53 -17.29
CA SER A 362 -53.52 2.31 -16.25
C SER A 362 -54.65 1.38 -16.71
N ALA A 363 -55.00 1.41 -18.00
CA ALA A 363 -56.04 0.55 -18.56
C ALA A 363 -55.54 -0.88 -18.86
N ASN A 364 -54.33 -1.01 -19.41
CA ASN A 364 -53.83 -2.26 -19.99
C ASN A 364 -52.70 -2.92 -19.19
N GLY A 365 -52.05 -2.20 -18.28
CA GLY A 365 -50.87 -2.65 -17.56
C GLY A 365 -51.10 -3.92 -16.75
N ALA A 366 -52.31 -4.11 -16.21
CA ALA A 366 -52.64 -5.34 -15.48
C ALA A 366 -52.65 -6.58 -16.38
N ALA A 367 -53.20 -6.45 -17.59
CA ALA A 367 -53.20 -7.53 -18.57
C ALA A 367 -51.78 -7.80 -19.10
N PHE A 368 -50.99 -6.75 -19.30
CA PHE A 368 -49.60 -6.87 -19.71
C PHE A 368 -48.74 -7.61 -18.67
N ILE A 369 -48.81 -7.21 -17.39
CA ILE A 369 -48.08 -7.87 -16.30
C ILE A 369 -48.52 -9.33 -16.17
N ALA A 370 -49.81 -9.63 -16.30
CA ALA A 370 -50.31 -11.00 -16.25
C ALA A 370 -49.80 -11.89 -17.40
N GLY A 371 -49.34 -11.28 -18.50
CA GLY A 371 -48.73 -11.96 -19.64
C GLY A 371 -47.22 -12.14 -19.54
N MET A 372 -46.55 -11.53 -18.56
CA MET A 372 -45.11 -11.73 -18.33
C MET A 372 -44.84 -13.09 -17.71
N ASP A 373 -43.75 -13.75 -18.11
CA ASP A 373 -43.19 -14.86 -17.35
C ASP A 373 -42.30 -14.30 -16.24
N LEU A 374 -42.79 -14.32 -14.99
CA LEU A 374 -42.00 -13.87 -13.83
C LEU A 374 -41.41 -15.05 -13.05
N THR A 375 -41.49 -16.28 -13.60
CA THR A 375 -41.20 -17.52 -12.85
C THR A 375 -39.89 -18.19 -13.26
N ASN A 376 -39.34 -17.81 -14.40
CA ASN A 376 -38.07 -18.32 -14.90
C ASN A 376 -36.87 -17.60 -14.22
N GLU A 377 -35.66 -17.85 -14.73
CA GLU A 377 -34.41 -17.27 -14.22
C GLU A 377 -34.07 -15.90 -14.82
N ASP A 378 -34.71 -15.49 -15.93
CA ASP A 378 -34.48 -14.20 -16.57
C ASP A 378 -34.98 -13.06 -15.67
N THR A 379 -34.26 -11.95 -15.66
CA THR A 379 -34.64 -10.79 -14.83
C THR A 379 -35.64 -9.87 -15.51
N GLY A 380 -35.92 -10.09 -16.80
CA GLY A 380 -36.75 -9.21 -17.63
C GLY A 380 -36.04 -7.94 -18.07
N ALA A 381 -34.71 -7.90 -17.97
CA ALA A 381 -33.91 -6.80 -18.46
C ALA A 381 -34.11 -6.59 -19.98
N ILE A 382 -34.17 -5.33 -20.43
CA ILE A 382 -34.26 -5.01 -21.86
C ILE A 382 -33.04 -5.57 -22.58
N GLY A 383 -33.27 -6.28 -23.68
CA GLY A 383 -32.31 -7.08 -24.45
C GLY A 383 -32.31 -8.56 -24.07
N GLY A 384 -32.91 -8.93 -22.92
CA GLY A 384 -32.99 -10.30 -22.41
C GLY A 384 -34.10 -11.13 -23.04
N PHE A 385 -34.24 -12.37 -22.56
CA PHE A 385 -35.19 -13.32 -23.12
C PHE A 385 -36.63 -12.84 -22.97
N ASP A 386 -37.05 -12.40 -21.78
CA ASP A 386 -38.46 -12.04 -21.54
C ASP A 386 -38.86 -10.67 -22.09
N ALA A 387 -37.90 -9.77 -22.32
CA ALA A 387 -38.17 -8.46 -22.92
C ALA A 387 -38.10 -8.49 -24.46
N ASP A 388 -37.12 -9.21 -25.02
CA ASP A 388 -36.73 -9.08 -26.41
C ASP A 388 -36.55 -10.41 -27.15
N GLY A 389 -36.64 -11.56 -26.46
CA GLY A 389 -36.33 -12.88 -27.03
C GLY A 389 -34.83 -13.10 -27.24
N GLY A 390 -33.99 -12.38 -26.51
CA GLY A 390 -32.53 -12.50 -26.53
C GLY A 390 -32.01 -13.68 -25.68
N ASP A 391 -30.76 -13.55 -25.23
CA ASP A 391 -30.18 -14.50 -24.28
C ASP A 391 -30.84 -14.36 -22.90
N VAL A 392 -30.85 -15.44 -22.11
CA VAL A 392 -31.32 -15.40 -20.72
C VAL A 392 -30.34 -14.59 -19.89
N PHE A 393 -30.83 -13.52 -19.25
CA PHE A 393 -30.07 -12.75 -18.28
C PHE A 393 -30.54 -13.08 -16.88
N THR A 394 -29.77 -13.91 -16.18
CA THR A 394 -30.03 -14.21 -14.78
C THR A 394 -29.60 -13.06 -13.88
N ALA A 395 -30.02 -13.09 -12.62
CA ALA A 395 -29.61 -12.12 -11.62
C ALA A 395 -28.07 -12.09 -11.41
N GLU A 396 -27.38 -13.19 -11.69
CA GLU A 396 -25.92 -13.31 -11.57
C GLU A 396 -25.16 -12.87 -12.83
N ASP A 397 -25.76 -13.02 -14.02
CA ASP A 397 -25.06 -12.88 -15.31
C ASP A 397 -25.55 -11.68 -16.15
N VAL A 398 -26.55 -10.92 -15.67
CA VAL A 398 -27.01 -9.69 -16.35
C VAL A 398 -25.89 -8.66 -16.51
N LEU A 399 -24.94 -8.65 -15.56
CA LEU A 399 -23.58 -8.14 -15.74
C LEU A 399 -22.63 -9.34 -15.82
N PRO A 400 -21.81 -9.47 -16.88
CA PRO A 400 -20.92 -10.62 -17.02
C PRO A 400 -19.92 -10.80 -15.88
N ASN A 401 -19.47 -9.70 -15.27
CA ASN A 401 -18.54 -9.66 -14.13
C ASN A 401 -17.22 -10.42 -14.36
N ARG A 402 -16.80 -10.59 -15.63
CA ARG A 402 -15.68 -11.48 -16.00
C ARG A 402 -14.32 -10.79 -15.89
N GLY A 403 -14.29 -9.47 -15.75
CA GLY A 403 -13.05 -8.68 -15.77
C GLY A 403 -12.22 -8.85 -17.05
N THR A 404 -12.84 -9.37 -18.12
CA THR A 404 -12.24 -9.51 -19.46
C THR A 404 -12.64 -8.36 -20.40
N GLY A 405 -13.52 -7.47 -19.95
CA GLY A 405 -13.96 -6.27 -20.66
C GLY A 405 -12.92 -5.15 -20.63
N THR A 406 -13.32 -3.96 -21.12
CA THR A 406 -12.46 -2.77 -21.04
C THR A 406 -12.54 -2.19 -19.62
N PRO A 407 -11.47 -2.19 -18.82
CA PRO A 407 -11.51 -1.62 -17.49
C PRO A 407 -11.73 -0.10 -17.55
N GLY A 408 -12.30 0.42 -16.48
CA GLY A 408 -12.58 1.83 -16.25
C GLY A 408 -14.01 2.18 -16.61
N SER A 409 -14.16 3.13 -17.51
CA SER A 409 -15.44 3.64 -17.96
C SER A 409 -15.42 3.87 -19.47
N LEU A 410 -16.57 3.65 -20.11
CA LEU A 410 -16.78 3.85 -21.54
C LEU A 410 -17.19 5.28 -21.88
N GLY A 411 -17.74 6.04 -20.92
CA GLY A 411 -18.30 7.38 -21.13
C GLY A 411 -17.94 8.41 -20.05
N PHE A 412 -17.24 8.04 -18.98
CA PHE A 412 -16.81 8.94 -17.90
C PHE A 412 -15.29 8.96 -17.71
N LYS A 413 -14.81 10.02 -17.06
CA LYS A 413 -13.51 10.04 -16.38
C LYS A 413 -13.74 9.77 -14.90
N LEU A 414 -13.15 8.71 -14.36
CA LEU A 414 -13.34 8.34 -12.97
C LEU A 414 -12.42 9.16 -12.06
N GLU A 415 -12.98 9.76 -11.01
CA GLU A 415 -12.24 10.32 -9.87
C GLU A 415 -12.38 9.36 -8.69
N GLU A 416 -11.30 8.62 -8.40
CA GLU A 416 -11.26 7.56 -7.40
C GLU A 416 -10.97 8.10 -5.98
N PRO A 417 -11.53 7.49 -4.92
CA PRO A 417 -11.17 7.82 -3.55
C PRO A 417 -9.76 7.33 -3.20
N LYS A 418 -9.05 8.09 -2.37
CA LYS A 418 -7.76 7.64 -1.82
C LYS A 418 -8.01 6.64 -0.68
N LEU A 419 -7.71 5.36 -0.91
CA LEU A 419 -7.93 4.30 0.08
C LEU A 419 -6.78 4.12 1.07
N PHE A 420 -5.57 4.53 0.70
CA PHE A 420 -4.37 4.40 1.54
C PHE A 420 -3.33 5.45 1.18
N ASP A 421 -2.38 5.68 2.07
CA ASP A 421 -1.20 6.49 1.77
C ASP A 421 -0.23 5.69 0.91
N ALA A 422 -0.18 6.04 -0.38
CA ALA A 422 0.71 5.40 -1.34
C ALA A 422 2.21 5.67 -1.06
N ASN A 423 2.55 6.52 -0.09
CA ASN A 423 3.93 6.78 0.32
C ASN A 423 4.28 6.12 1.67
N ALA A 424 3.36 5.41 2.30
CA ALA A 424 3.63 4.72 3.56
C ALA A 424 4.70 3.63 3.36
N THR A 425 5.79 3.73 4.11
CA THR A 425 6.90 2.78 4.11
C THR A 425 7.33 2.44 5.53
N GLY A 426 7.91 1.26 5.74
CA GLY A 426 8.38 0.81 7.03
C GLY A 426 7.30 0.08 7.86
N GLY A 427 7.74 -0.76 8.79
CA GLY A 427 6.89 -1.62 9.61
C GLY A 427 6.82 -1.22 11.09
N GLY A 428 5.76 -1.64 11.76
CA GLY A 428 5.57 -1.41 13.21
C GLY A 428 6.58 -2.18 14.09
N VAL A 429 7.21 -3.24 13.57
CA VAL A 429 8.30 -3.94 14.26
C VAL A 429 9.60 -3.18 13.98
N GLN A 430 10.02 -2.34 14.93
CA GLN A 430 11.26 -1.59 14.83
C GLN A 430 12.43 -2.36 15.45
N THR A 431 13.51 -2.47 14.70
CA THR A 431 14.82 -2.90 15.18
C THR A 431 15.72 -1.68 15.29
N SER A 432 16.09 -1.31 16.51
CA SER A 432 17.05 -0.23 16.76
C SER A 432 18.48 -0.74 16.63
N LEU A 433 19.22 -0.21 15.66
CA LEU A 433 20.62 -0.51 15.44
C LEU A 433 21.47 0.55 16.15
N GLN A 434 22.23 0.15 17.17
CA GLN A 434 23.19 1.03 17.85
C GLN A 434 24.42 1.24 16.95
N VAL A 435 24.44 2.35 16.23
CA VAL A 435 25.45 2.67 15.19
C VAL A 435 26.35 3.84 15.58
N GLY A 436 26.31 4.27 16.84
CA GLY A 436 27.24 5.26 17.37
C GLY A 436 27.97 4.79 18.62
N ALA A 437 29.00 5.56 19.01
CA ALA A 437 29.86 5.25 20.15
C ALA A 437 29.25 5.67 21.49
N ASN A 438 28.26 6.58 21.47
CA ASN A 438 27.53 7.01 22.66
C ASN A 438 26.17 6.30 22.77
N ALA A 439 25.64 6.22 23.99
CA ALA A 439 24.33 5.63 24.23
C ALA A 439 23.24 6.32 23.39
N TRP A 440 22.36 5.52 22.79
CA TRP A 440 21.18 5.98 22.03
C TRP A 440 21.46 6.63 20.67
N GLU A 441 22.69 6.53 20.16
CA GLU A 441 22.99 6.85 18.76
C GLU A 441 22.53 5.69 17.86
N THR A 442 21.22 5.63 17.61
CA THR A 442 20.58 4.53 16.88
C THR A 442 20.05 4.91 15.51
N ILE A 443 19.92 3.91 14.65
CA ILE A 443 19.10 3.95 13.43
C ILE A 443 18.01 2.90 13.61
N ASP A 444 16.74 3.32 13.54
CA ASP A 444 15.61 2.42 13.62
C ASP A 444 15.25 1.90 12.23
N VAL A 445 15.07 0.59 12.13
CA VAL A 445 14.68 -0.11 10.91
C VAL A 445 13.37 -0.84 11.17
N GLY A 446 12.31 -0.43 10.48
CA GLY A 446 11.03 -1.12 10.54
C GLY A 446 10.75 -1.85 9.24
N LEU A 447 10.62 -3.18 9.25
CA LEU A 447 10.22 -3.92 8.05
C LEU A 447 8.76 -4.35 8.15
N ALA A 448 7.96 -3.91 7.17
CA ALA A 448 6.54 -4.18 7.13
C ALA A 448 6.22 -5.64 6.75
N SER A 449 5.00 -6.08 7.05
CA SER A 449 4.54 -7.40 6.62
C SER A 449 4.29 -7.42 5.11
N PHE A 450 4.46 -8.56 4.47
CA PHE A 450 4.11 -8.80 3.07
C PHE A 450 3.33 -10.11 2.89
N ASN A 451 2.72 -10.64 3.95
CA ASN A 451 1.80 -11.76 3.81
C ASN A 451 0.57 -11.36 2.96
N THR A 452 -0.21 -12.34 2.52
CA THR A 452 -1.39 -12.14 1.68
C THR A 452 -2.44 -11.26 2.33
N GLY A 453 -2.52 -11.18 3.66
CA GLY A 453 -3.39 -10.21 4.33
C GLY A 453 -2.87 -8.78 4.23
N ALA A 454 -1.56 -8.57 4.48
CA ALA A 454 -0.90 -7.28 4.44
C ALA A 454 -0.87 -6.67 3.02
N MET A 455 -0.63 -7.51 2.00
CA MET A 455 -0.74 -7.15 0.58
C MET A 455 -2.15 -7.33 0.03
N ALA A 456 -3.06 -7.80 0.88
CA ALA A 456 -4.48 -7.90 0.64
C ALA A 456 -4.88 -8.75 -0.60
N LEU A 457 -4.17 -9.86 -0.78
CA LEU A 457 -4.34 -10.84 -1.84
C LEU A 457 -5.21 -12.05 -1.44
N ASN A 458 -5.90 -11.99 -0.30
CA ASN A 458 -6.69 -13.12 0.22
C ASN A 458 -7.82 -13.56 -0.72
N ASN A 459 -8.34 -12.67 -1.56
CA ASN A 459 -9.47 -12.93 -2.45
C ASN A 459 -9.06 -13.10 -3.93
N VAL A 460 -7.75 -13.30 -4.20
CA VAL A 460 -7.27 -13.51 -5.58
C VAL A 460 -7.91 -14.77 -6.18
N ASN A 461 -8.64 -14.60 -7.28
CA ASN A 461 -9.37 -15.66 -7.97
C ASN A 461 -9.19 -15.57 -9.48
N LEU A 462 -8.44 -16.51 -10.07
CA LEU A 462 -8.20 -16.53 -11.52
C LEU A 462 -9.32 -17.22 -12.33
N ILE A 463 -10.29 -17.84 -11.66
CA ILE A 463 -11.40 -18.57 -12.29
C ILE A 463 -12.47 -17.60 -12.76
N LYS A 464 -12.98 -16.79 -11.82
CA LYS A 464 -14.11 -15.88 -12.06
C LYS A 464 -13.63 -14.47 -12.41
N THR A 465 -12.60 -13.96 -11.74
CA THR A 465 -12.16 -12.57 -11.84
C THR A 465 -10.65 -12.40 -12.11
N PRO A 466 -10.12 -13.01 -13.18
CA PRO A 466 -8.68 -12.95 -13.47
C PRO A 466 -8.19 -11.51 -13.69
N GLY A 467 -9.03 -10.59 -14.19
CA GLY A 467 -8.71 -9.17 -14.32
C GLY A 467 -8.50 -8.46 -12.98
N LEU A 468 -9.38 -8.68 -11.99
CA LEU A 468 -9.20 -8.12 -10.65
C LEU A 468 -7.96 -8.66 -9.97
N ALA A 469 -7.72 -9.97 -10.12
CA ALA A 469 -6.51 -10.58 -9.59
C ALA A 469 -5.24 -9.92 -10.13
N VAL A 470 -5.17 -9.58 -11.43
CA VAL A 470 -4.03 -8.85 -11.99
C VAL A 470 -3.90 -7.46 -11.37
N MET A 471 -4.99 -6.75 -11.14
CA MET A 471 -4.98 -5.44 -10.50
C MET A 471 -4.51 -5.50 -9.04
N ASP A 472 -5.01 -6.46 -8.26
CA ASP A 472 -4.57 -6.67 -6.87
C ASP A 472 -3.08 -7.02 -6.80
N ILE A 473 -2.57 -7.79 -7.76
CA ILE A 473 -1.15 -8.15 -7.86
C ILE A 473 -0.29 -6.95 -8.27
N ASP A 474 -0.78 -6.07 -9.16
CA ASP A 474 -0.08 -4.84 -9.53
C ASP A 474 0.04 -3.89 -8.33
N ASP A 475 -1.01 -3.77 -7.51
CA ASP A 475 -0.97 -3.01 -6.25
C ASP A 475 0.02 -3.62 -5.23
N ALA A 476 0.06 -4.96 -5.12
CA ALA A 476 1.01 -5.66 -4.26
C ALA A 476 2.46 -5.54 -4.74
N LEU A 477 2.73 -5.55 -6.05
CA LEU A 477 4.05 -5.29 -6.61
C LEU A 477 4.52 -3.88 -6.27
N ALA A 478 3.66 -2.87 -6.47
CA ALA A 478 3.97 -1.49 -6.09
C ALA A 478 4.25 -1.35 -4.58
N TYR A 479 3.54 -2.10 -3.74
CA TYR A 479 3.84 -2.18 -2.31
C TYR A 479 5.23 -2.74 -2.01
N VAL A 480 5.57 -3.88 -2.60
CA VAL A 480 6.88 -4.53 -2.38
C VAL A 480 8.02 -3.63 -2.88
N ASP A 481 7.88 -3.00 -4.05
CA ASP A 481 8.88 -2.09 -4.59
C ASP A 481 9.15 -0.89 -3.67
N ARG A 482 8.11 -0.35 -3.01
CA ARG A 482 8.27 0.70 -1.99
C ARG A 482 9.05 0.21 -0.76
N GLN A 483 8.78 -1.01 -0.28
CA GLN A 483 9.54 -1.57 0.86
C GLN A 483 11.02 -1.79 0.50
N ARG A 484 11.31 -2.26 -0.72
CA ARG A 484 12.68 -2.42 -1.23
C ARG A 484 13.40 -1.08 -1.36
N ALA A 485 12.72 -0.05 -1.88
CA ALA A 485 13.26 1.31 -1.96
C ALA A 485 13.60 1.86 -0.57
N TYR A 486 12.74 1.66 0.43
CA TYR A 486 12.99 2.03 1.82
C TYR A 486 14.23 1.32 2.38
N MET A 487 14.36 0.01 2.17
CA MET A 487 15.53 -0.76 2.61
C MET A 487 16.82 -0.29 1.93
N GLY A 488 16.79 0.00 0.63
CA GLY A 488 17.92 0.57 -0.10
C GLY A 488 18.35 1.94 0.44
N ALA A 489 17.39 2.80 0.80
CA ALA A 489 17.70 4.09 1.43
C ALA A 489 18.41 3.92 2.78
N ILE A 490 18.00 2.94 3.59
CA ILE A 490 18.65 2.66 4.89
C ILE A 490 20.04 2.05 4.68
N GLN A 491 20.21 1.13 3.72
CA GLN A 491 21.53 0.59 3.38
C GLN A 491 22.50 1.72 3.01
N ASN A 492 22.10 2.64 2.13
CA ASN A 492 22.90 3.81 1.77
C ASN A 492 23.24 4.68 2.99
N ARG A 493 22.29 4.86 3.93
CA ARG A 493 22.55 5.59 5.17
C ARG A 493 23.56 4.85 6.07
N LEU A 494 23.46 3.53 6.18
CA LEU A 494 24.38 2.70 6.96
C LEU A 494 25.79 2.69 6.36
N ASP A 495 25.95 2.61 5.04
CA ASP A 495 27.24 2.70 4.36
C ASP A 495 27.96 4.03 4.63
N ASN A 496 27.23 5.14 4.52
CA ASN A 496 27.74 6.47 4.88
C ASN A 496 28.10 6.54 6.38
N THR A 497 27.29 5.93 7.23
CA THR A 497 27.54 5.88 8.68
C THR A 497 28.83 5.10 8.98
N VAL A 498 29.00 3.92 8.38
CA VAL A 498 30.22 3.09 8.50
C VAL A 498 31.45 3.88 8.08
N SER A 499 31.40 4.53 6.92
CA SER A 499 32.51 5.34 6.41
C SER A 499 32.86 6.48 7.37
N ASN A 500 31.87 7.16 7.95
CA ASN A 500 32.09 8.22 8.93
C ASN A 500 32.69 7.67 10.25
N LEU A 501 32.16 6.56 10.77
CA LEU A 501 32.66 5.95 12.01
C LEU A 501 34.11 5.50 11.88
N GLN A 502 34.49 4.93 10.73
CA GLN A 502 35.87 4.54 10.44
C GLN A 502 36.81 5.75 10.44
N ASN A 503 36.43 6.85 9.76
CA ASN A 503 37.19 8.10 9.77
C ASN A 503 37.37 8.67 11.19
N ILE A 504 36.31 8.66 12.00
CA ILE A 504 36.41 9.14 13.40
C ILE A 504 37.31 8.21 14.22
N ALA A 505 37.20 6.89 14.02
CA ALA A 505 38.02 5.92 14.73
C ALA A 505 39.51 6.08 14.40
N GLU A 506 39.85 6.31 13.13
CA GLU A 506 41.22 6.60 12.68
C GLU A 506 41.75 7.90 13.30
N ASN A 507 40.97 8.97 13.27
CA ASN A 507 41.36 10.26 13.87
C ASN A 507 41.53 10.19 15.39
N ALA A 508 40.66 9.46 16.08
CA ALA A 508 40.75 9.22 17.52
C ALA A 508 41.96 8.34 17.86
N SER A 509 42.25 7.32 17.03
CA SER A 509 43.43 6.46 17.16
C SER A 509 44.73 7.26 16.95
N ALA A 510 44.79 8.12 15.93
CA ALA A 510 45.93 9.00 15.66
C ALA A 510 46.12 10.03 16.79
N SER A 511 45.03 10.59 17.33
CA SER A 511 45.09 11.49 18.48
C SER A 511 45.58 10.79 19.74
N ARG A 512 45.15 9.55 19.97
CA ARG A 512 45.66 8.72 21.07
C ARG A 512 47.15 8.46 20.89
N SER A 513 47.57 8.03 19.71
CA SER A 513 48.98 7.78 19.37
C SER A 513 49.88 8.99 19.66
N ARG A 514 49.47 10.20 19.26
CA ARG A 514 50.22 11.44 19.58
C ARG A 514 50.38 11.70 21.09
N ILE A 515 49.43 11.24 21.90
CA ILE A 515 49.47 11.41 23.36
C ILE A 515 50.33 10.32 24.00
N THR A 516 50.09 9.07 23.61
CA THR A 516 50.62 7.89 24.29
C THR A 516 51.94 7.39 23.75
N ASP A 517 52.23 7.54 22.46
CA ASP A 517 53.33 6.82 21.83
C ASP A 517 54.67 7.50 22.11
N ALA A 518 55.69 6.68 22.33
CA ALA A 518 57.05 7.13 22.52
C ALA A 518 57.73 7.36 21.17
N ASP A 519 58.42 8.49 21.02
CA ASP A 519 59.33 8.68 19.89
C ASP A 519 60.55 7.77 20.10
N PHE A 520 60.60 6.68 19.33
CA PHE A 520 61.64 5.66 19.46
C PHE A 520 63.04 6.24 19.22
N ALA A 521 63.20 7.18 18.29
CA ALA A 521 64.50 7.79 17.99
C ALA A 521 64.96 8.67 19.16
N ALA A 522 64.06 9.51 19.69
CA ALA A 522 64.36 10.38 20.82
C ALA A 522 64.61 9.58 22.12
N GLU A 523 63.82 8.55 22.41
CA GLU A 523 64.00 7.71 23.60
C GLU A 523 65.26 6.84 23.48
N SER A 524 65.63 6.37 22.28
CA SER A 524 66.89 5.63 22.05
C SER A 524 68.12 6.53 22.25
N ALA A 525 68.08 7.78 21.76
CA ALA A 525 69.14 8.76 22.01
C ALA A 525 69.24 9.11 23.51
N THR A 526 68.09 9.23 24.18
CA THR A 526 68.04 9.44 25.64
C THR A 526 68.62 8.25 26.38
N LEU A 527 68.29 7.02 25.98
CA LEU A 527 68.83 5.80 26.58
C LEU A 527 70.37 5.78 26.50
N ALA A 528 70.92 6.04 25.31
CA ALA A 528 72.37 6.11 25.10
C ALA A 528 73.01 7.19 25.99
N SER A 529 72.41 8.38 26.05
CA SER A 529 72.87 9.47 26.93
C SER A 529 72.86 9.06 28.42
N LYS A 530 71.78 8.41 28.89
CA LYS A 530 71.68 7.97 30.30
C LYS A 530 72.64 6.83 30.62
N GLN A 531 72.93 5.94 29.68
CA GLN A 531 73.96 4.90 29.85
C GLN A 531 75.36 5.49 30.02
N ILE A 532 75.70 6.50 29.20
CA ILE A 532 76.98 7.23 29.30
C ILE A 532 77.07 7.95 30.66
N LEU A 533 76.01 8.65 31.07
CA LEU A 533 75.95 9.34 32.36
C LEU A 533 76.07 8.37 33.54
N ARG A 534 75.48 7.16 33.45
CA ARG A 534 75.62 6.13 34.49
C ARG A 534 77.07 5.69 34.62
N GLN A 535 77.76 5.43 33.52
CA GLN A 535 79.18 5.06 33.51
C GLN A 535 80.08 6.20 34.05
N ALA A 536 79.80 7.44 33.67
CA ALA A 536 80.51 8.62 34.16
C ALA A 536 80.27 8.86 35.66
N ALA A 537 79.03 8.73 36.14
CA ALA A 537 78.68 8.89 37.56
C ALA A 537 79.29 7.78 38.43
N GLN A 538 79.38 6.54 37.93
CA GLN A 538 80.11 5.47 38.60
C GLN A 538 81.61 5.79 38.73
N SER A 539 82.23 6.28 37.65
CA SER A 539 83.65 6.68 37.64
C SER A 539 83.91 7.86 38.60
N MET A 540 83.05 8.88 38.59
CA MET A 540 83.12 10.01 39.52
C MET A 540 82.82 9.60 40.97
N LEU A 541 81.97 8.60 41.22
CA LEU A 541 81.71 8.10 42.56
C LEU A 541 82.96 7.40 43.12
N VAL A 542 83.67 6.63 42.29
CA VAL A 542 84.97 6.05 42.64
C VAL A 542 85.97 7.16 42.98
N GLN A 543 86.08 8.19 42.15
CA GLN A 543 86.98 9.33 42.36
C GLN A 543 86.62 10.16 43.61
N ALA A 544 85.34 10.42 43.84
CA ALA A 544 84.85 11.16 45.02
C ALA A 544 85.06 10.39 46.33
N ASN A 545 85.14 9.06 46.30
CA ASN A 545 85.48 8.24 47.46
C ASN A 545 87.00 8.15 47.70
N GLN A 546 87.84 8.40 46.70
CA GLN A 546 89.30 8.42 46.83
C GLN A 546 89.84 9.69 47.52
N GLN A 547 89.19 10.84 47.35
CA GLN A 547 89.64 12.11 47.95
C GLN A 547 89.70 12.09 49.49
N PRO A 548 88.67 11.64 50.23
CA PRO A 548 88.77 11.53 51.69
C PRO A 548 89.76 10.45 52.13
N GLN A 549 89.93 9.36 51.36
CA GLN A 549 90.91 8.30 51.67
C GLN A 549 92.35 8.82 51.58
N ALA A 550 92.65 9.63 50.56
CA ALA A 550 93.96 10.29 50.41
C ALA A 550 94.23 11.31 51.53
N VAL A 551 93.20 11.97 52.06
CA VAL A 551 93.34 12.90 53.20
C VAL A 551 93.46 12.15 54.54
N LEU A 552 92.72 11.04 54.72
CA LEU A 552 92.86 10.14 55.87
C LEU A 552 94.24 9.46 55.92
N SER A 553 94.84 9.14 54.78
CA SER A 553 96.22 8.62 54.73
C SER A 553 97.29 9.67 55.01
N LEU A 554 96.95 10.96 54.97
CA LEU A 554 97.84 12.09 55.28
C LEU A 554 97.67 12.60 56.73
N LEU A 555 96.62 12.15 57.44
CA LEU A 555 96.30 12.52 58.83
C LEU A 555 96.46 11.35 59.82
N GLY A 556 96.94 10.19 59.35
CA GLY A 556 97.23 8.99 60.14
C GLY A 556 98.70 8.87 60.49
#